data_AF-A0AAE3YIH2-F1
#
_entry.id   AF-A0AAE3YIH2-F1
#
_cell.length_a   1.000
_cell.length_b   1.000
_cell.length_c   1.000
_cell.angle_alpha   90.00
_cell.angle_beta   90.00
_cell.angle_gamma   90.00
#
_symmetry.space_group_name_H-M   'P 1'
#
loop_
_entity.id
_entity.type
_entity.pdbx_description
1 polymer ?
#
loop_
_entity_poly.entity_id
_entity_poly.type
_entity_poly.pdbx_seq_one_letter_code
_entity_poly.pdbx_strand_id
1 'polypeptide(L)'
;MTALYDAVLFDRDGTLVVDVPYNGDPALVRPMPGAREALDRLRAAGLRLGVVTNQSGLARGRFTRAQLDAVNARVEELLGPFDTWQLCPHDERAGCRCRKPAPGMIEDAAGALGTDPRRCVVVGDIGRDMGAAAAAGAAGVLVPTEVTLAPEIAAAPAVAGTVGAAADLILDRIALVTPAESRDGGHVLVVRADSAGDVLVTGPAIRAVAAHADRVTLLCGPRGRAAAGLLPGVDDIVEVRLPWIVPDPEPVGADTVAQLTATLAAIGADQAVIFTSFHQNALPLALLLRAAGVGRITAISEDYPGSLLDVRHRGVPAGVPEPERARSVAAAAGFPLPPGDHGELRIDLPAPPRGDYLVVHPGASVPARSCPPAVLREITAALVADGHDVRVTGGPDERELAAFVAGAGATLAEPTDLAGLARLLAGAACTVVANTGPAHLAAAVGTPVVSLFAPTVPYGQWGPYRVPHVRLGDAAAACRDTRATRCPVAGHPCLSTVTPAEVLAAVRTLVPYRHIREMAA
;
A
#
# COMPACT_ATOMS: atom_id res chain seq x y z
N MET A 1 -0.93 -21.86 -6.64
CA MET A 1 -0.30 -20.72 -5.93
C MET A 1 -1.15 -19.49 -6.16
N THR A 2 -1.30 -18.64 -5.14
CA THR A 2 -2.11 -17.42 -5.26
C THR A 2 -1.33 -16.33 -6.01
N ALA A 3 -1.76 -16.00 -7.23
CA ALA A 3 -1.14 -14.95 -8.04
C ALA A 3 -1.30 -13.56 -7.38
N LEU A 4 -0.29 -12.70 -7.52
CA LEU A 4 -0.29 -11.34 -6.98
C LEU A 4 -1.43 -10.50 -7.58
N TYR A 5 -1.59 -10.59 -8.91
CA TYR A 5 -2.62 -9.89 -9.66
C TYR A 5 -3.44 -10.86 -10.51
N ASP A 6 -4.66 -10.43 -10.77
CA ASP A 6 -5.69 -11.16 -11.50
C ASP A 6 -6.05 -10.47 -12.82
N ALA A 7 -5.86 -9.16 -12.87
CA ALA A 7 -6.22 -8.32 -14.00
C ALA A 7 -5.38 -7.03 -14.08
N VAL A 8 -5.27 -6.49 -15.29
CA VAL A 8 -4.70 -5.17 -15.58
C VAL A 8 -5.76 -4.32 -16.28
N LEU A 9 -6.03 -3.14 -15.72
CA LEU A 9 -7.00 -2.18 -16.21
C LEU A 9 -6.25 -0.98 -16.80
N PHE A 10 -6.54 -0.63 -18.04
CA PHE A 10 -5.84 0.44 -18.73
C PHE A 10 -6.75 1.66 -18.90
N ASP A 11 -6.21 2.87 -18.73
CA ASP A 11 -6.77 4.00 -19.44
C ASP A 11 -6.57 3.82 -20.96
N ARG A 12 -7.46 4.42 -21.75
CA ARG A 12 -7.41 4.33 -23.21
C ARG A 12 -6.49 5.38 -23.83
N ASP A 13 -6.74 6.65 -23.53
CA ASP A 13 -6.24 7.80 -24.29
C ASP A 13 -4.95 8.31 -23.62
N GLY A 14 -3.83 8.37 -24.36
CA GLY A 14 -2.51 8.67 -23.80
C GLY A 14 -1.78 7.44 -23.24
N THR A 15 -2.51 6.35 -22.96
CA THR A 15 -1.95 5.10 -22.43
C THR A 15 -1.90 3.97 -23.47
N LEU A 16 -3.05 3.56 -24.03
CA LEU A 16 -3.11 2.49 -25.05
C LEU A 16 -3.01 3.05 -26.47
N VAL A 17 -3.63 4.21 -26.71
CA VAL A 17 -3.63 4.92 -27.99
C VAL A 17 -3.28 6.39 -27.78
N VAL A 18 -2.81 7.05 -28.83
CA VAL A 18 -2.52 8.49 -28.78
C VAL A 18 -3.78 9.27 -28.39
N ASP A 19 -3.66 10.17 -27.41
CA ASP A 19 -4.77 11.05 -27.00
C ASP A 19 -5.13 12.01 -28.14
N VAL A 20 -6.38 11.89 -28.60
CA VAL A 20 -7.00 12.79 -29.57
C VAL A 20 -8.24 13.37 -28.90
N PRO A 21 -8.28 14.70 -28.63
CA PRO A 21 -9.37 15.32 -27.89
C PRO A 21 -10.75 15.01 -28.49
N TYR A 22 -11.62 14.41 -27.68
CA TYR A 22 -12.98 14.00 -28.06
C TYR A 22 -13.05 13.12 -29.32
N ASN A 23 -12.15 12.14 -29.42
CA ASN A 23 -12.09 11.25 -30.59
C ASN A 23 -13.37 10.40 -30.77
N GLY A 24 -14.12 10.70 -31.83
CA GLY A 24 -15.24 9.90 -32.33
C GLY A 24 -14.99 9.30 -33.72
N ASP A 25 -13.75 9.34 -34.22
CA ASP A 25 -13.37 8.86 -35.54
C ASP A 25 -12.38 7.68 -35.43
N PRO A 26 -12.77 6.44 -35.80
CA PRO A 26 -11.88 5.29 -35.74
C PRO A 26 -10.61 5.46 -36.60
N ALA A 27 -10.61 6.29 -37.65
CA ALA A 27 -9.43 6.52 -38.49
C ALA A 27 -8.28 7.23 -37.74
N LEU A 28 -8.59 7.91 -36.63
CA LEU A 28 -7.61 8.61 -35.80
C LEU A 28 -6.97 7.74 -34.72
N VAL A 29 -7.44 6.50 -34.54
CA VAL A 29 -6.91 5.57 -33.55
C VAL A 29 -5.51 5.11 -33.95
N ARG A 30 -4.53 5.49 -33.13
CA ARG A 30 -3.12 5.11 -33.30
C ARG A 30 -2.59 4.50 -32.00
N PRO A 31 -2.13 3.24 -32.00
CA PRO A 31 -1.55 2.60 -30.82
C PRO A 31 -0.35 3.37 -30.27
N MET A 32 -0.20 3.37 -28.95
CA MET A 32 1.05 3.78 -28.33
C MET A 32 2.16 2.78 -28.67
N PRO A 33 3.44 3.22 -28.77
CA PRO A 33 4.55 2.33 -29.08
C PRO A 33 4.63 1.13 -28.13
N GLY A 34 4.72 -0.08 -28.69
CA GLY A 34 4.82 -1.32 -27.91
C GLY A 34 3.54 -1.78 -27.21
N ALA A 35 2.40 -1.07 -27.36
CA ALA A 35 1.17 -1.41 -26.64
C ALA A 35 0.68 -2.84 -26.91
N ARG A 36 0.64 -3.27 -28.18
CA ARG A 36 0.20 -4.63 -28.54
C ARG A 36 1.07 -5.71 -27.90
N GLU A 37 2.39 -5.55 -27.99
CA GLU A 37 3.35 -6.51 -27.42
C GLU A 37 3.20 -6.61 -25.90
N ALA A 38 3.04 -5.48 -25.21
CA ALA A 38 2.82 -5.44 -23.78
C ALA A 38 1.54 -6.20 -23.37
N LEU A 39 0.43 -5.95 -24.08
CA LEU A 39 -0.85 -6.62 -23.82
C LEU A 39 -0.74 -8.13 -24.08
N ASP A 40 -0.09 -8.54 -25.18
CA ASP A 40 0.10 -9.95 -25.52
C ASP A 40 0.91 -10.69 -24.44
N ARG A 41 1.94 -10.05 -23.87
CA ARG A 41 2.72 -10.61 -22.75
C ARG A 41 1.90 -10.76 -21.48
N LEU A 42 1.06 -9.77 -21.15
CA LEU A 42 0.18 -9.85 -19.98
C LEU A 42 -0.89 -10.94 -20.15
N ARG A 43 -1.48 -11.07 -21.34
CA ARG A 43 -2.40 -12.19 -21.67
C ARG A 43 -1.70 -13.54 -21.56
N ALA A 44 -0.48 -13.66 -22.08
CA ALA A 44 0.31 -14.89 -22.00
C ALA A 44 0.64 -15.29 -20.55
N ALA A 45 0.73 -14.32 -19.64
CA ALA A 45 0.87 -14.55 -18.20
C ALA A 45 -0.47 -14.90 -17.50
N GLY A 46 -1.58 -14.97 -18.23
CA GLY A 46 -2.90 -15.32 -17.70
C GLY A 46 -3.65 -14.16 -17.04
N LEU A 47 -3.22 -12.92 -17.23
CA LEU A 47 -3.91 -11.74 -16.70
C LEU A 47 -5.08 -11.35 -17.61
N ARG A 48 -6.22 -11.05 -16.99
CA ARG A 48 -7.38 -10.47 -17.67
C ARG A 48 -7.14 -8.98 -17.94
N LEU A 49 -7.53 -8.49 -19.11
CA LEU A 49 -7.29 -7.12 -19.53
C LEU A 49 -8.60 -6.34 -19.65
N GLY A 50 -8.68 -5.19 -19.02
CA GLY A 50 -9.83 -4.29 -19.11
C GLY A 50 -9.44 -2.87 -19.48
N VAL A 51 -10.41 -2.11 -19.99
CA VAL A 51 -10.26 -0.67 -20.25
C VAL A 51 -11.18 0.12 -19.32
N VAL A 52 -10.66 1.17 -18.67
CA VAL A 52 -11.39 2.09 -17.78
C VAL A 52 -11.15 3.53 -18.24
N THR A 53 -12.14 4.19 -18.87
CA THR A 53 -11.90 5.47 -19.55
C THR A 53 -12.99 6.54 -19.36
N ASN A 54 -12.54 7.80 -19.22
CA ASN A 54 -13.41 8.97 -19.03
C ASN A 54 -13.83 9.56 -20.40
N GLN A 55 -15.05 9.29 -20.87
CA GLN A 55 -15.53 9.69 -22.20
C GLN A 55 -16.58 10.82 -22.16
N SER A 56 -16.18 11.97 -21.59
CA SER A 56 -17.09 13.12 -21.40
C SER A 56 -17.60 13.78 -22.69
N GLY A 57 -17.03 13.41 -23.85
CA GLY A 57 -17.50 13.87 -25.15
C GLY A 57 -18.95 13.47 -25.45
N LEU A 58 -19.43 12.36 -24.85
CA LEU A 58 -20.83 11.95 -24.93
C LEU A 58 -21.77 12.97 -24.28
N ALA A 59 -21.56 13.31 -23.01
CA ALA A 59 -22.36 14.32 -22.31
C ALA A 59 -22.27 15.71 -22.97
N ARG A 60 -21.16 15.99 -23.66
CA ARG A 60 -20.91 17.26 -24.36
C ARG A 60 -21.40 17.27 -25.81
N GLY A 61 -22.00 16.20 -26.31
CA GLY A 61 -22.46 16.08 -27.70
C GLY A 61 -21.36 16.19 -28.74
N ARG A 62 -20.11 15.85 -28.40
CA ARG A 62 -18.95 15.91 -29.31
C ARG A 62 -18.88 14.70 -30.25
N PHE A 63 -19.41 13.58 -29.80
CA PHE A 63 -19.59 12.36 -30.59
C PHE A 63 -20.75 11.53 -30.03
N THR A 64 -21.27 10.61 -30.82
CA THR A 64 -22.36 9.70 -30.47
C THR A 64 -21.85 8.40 -29.85
N ARG A 65 -22.74 7.64 -29.20
CA ARG A 65 -22.39 6.31 -28.67
C ARG A 65 -21.89 5.36 -29.76
N ALA A 66 -22.53 5.36 -30.93
CA ALA A 66 -22.10 4.53 -32.07
C ALA A 66 -20.69 4.88 -32.57
N GLN A 67 -20.33 6.17 -32.59
CA GLN A 67 -18.98 6.61 -32.91
C GLN A 67 -17.95 6.14 -31.88
N LEU A 68 -18.28 6.21 -30.58
CA LEU A 68 -17.42 5.69 -29.52
C LEU A 68 -17.23 4.16 -29.65
N ASP A 69 -18.31 3.42 -29.89
CA ASP A 69 -18.26 1.98 -30.07
C ASP A 69 -17.39 1.60 -31.29
N ALA A 70 -17.47 2.37 -32.38
CA ALA A 70 -16.60 2.19 -33.56
C ALA A 70 -15.12 2.47 -33.26
N VAL A 71 -14.82 3.52 -32.47
CA VAL A 71 -13.46 3.79 -31.98
C VAL A 71 -12.94 2.64 -31.13
N ASN A 72 -13.73 2.15 -30.17
CA ASN A 72 -13.33 1.04 -29.31
C ASN A 72 -13.10 -0.26 -30.11
N ALA A 73 -13.97 -0.57 -31.08
CA ALA A 73 -13.78 -1.71 -31.99
C ALA A 73 -12.46 -1.61 -32.77
N ARG A 74 -12.09 -0.40 -33.22
CA ARG A 74 -10.80 -0.17 -33.87
C ARG A 74 -9.61 -0.36 -32.93
N VAL A 75 -9.75 0.00 -31.65
CA VAL A 75 -8.72 -0.30 -30.63
C VAL A 75 -8.53 -1.81 -30.51
N GLU A 76 -9.60 -2.60 -30.42
CA GLU A 76 -9.51 -4.07 -30.32
C GLU A 76 -8.93 -4.71 -31.58
N GLU A 77 -9.26 -4.21 -32.77
CA GLU A 77 -8.67 -4.68 -34.03
C GLU A 77 -7.14 -4.55 -34.02
N LEU A 78 -6.63 -3.45 -33.46
CA LEU A 78 -5.20 -3.13 -33.44
C LEU A 78 -4.45 -3.78 -32.27
N LEU A 79 -5.09 -3.93 -31.11
CA LEU A 79 -4.44 -4.34 -29.85
C LEU A 79 -4.86 -5.73 -29.35
N GLY A 80 -5.84 -6.35 -30.02
CA GLY A 80 -6.51 -7.57 -29.54
C GLY A 80 -7.66 -7.27 -28.56
N PRO A 81 -8.42 -8.31 -28.19
CA PRO A 81 -9.65 -8.17 -27.40
C PRO A 81 -9.36 -7.78 -25.94
N PHE A 82 -10.33 -7.11 -25.31
CA PHE A 82 -10.35 -6.89 -23.87
C PHE A 82 -11.51 -7.68 -23.24
N ASP A 83 -11.31 -8.13 -22.01
CA ASP A 83 -12.30 -8.87 -21.24
C ASP A 83 -13.42 -7.96 -20.72
N THR A 84 -13.16 -6.64 -20.59
CA THR A 84 -14.16 -5.66 -20.18
C THR A 84 -13.84 -4.24 -20.66
N TRP A 85 -14.88 -3.47 -20.98
CA TRP A 85 -14.82 -2.02 -21.21
C TRP A 85 -15.72 -1.30 -20.21
N GLN A 86 -15.14 -0.45 -19.38
CA GLN A 86 -15.84 0.44 -18.47
C GLN A 86 -15.61 1.89 -18.90
N LEU A 87 -16.72 2.59 -19.13
CA LEU A 87 -16.70 3.95 -19.66
C LEU A 87 -17.56 4.86 -18.80
N CYS A 88 -17.04 6.05 -18.52
CA CYS A 88 -17.81 7.09 -17.86
C CYS A 88 -18.22 8.14 -18.89
N PRO A 89 -19.52 8.25 -19.25
CA PRO A 89 -19.99 9.16 -20.30
C PRO A 89 -20.16 10.61 -19.80
N HIS A 90 -20.03 10.83 -18.48
CA HIS A 90 -20.39 12.06 -17.81
C HIS A 90 -19.29 13.14 -17.85
N ASP A 91 -19.71 14.39 -17.69
CA ASP A 91 -18.80 15.51 -17.46
C ASP A 91 -18.38 15.65 -15.99
N GLU A 92 -17.57 16.66 -15.69
CA GLU A 92 -17.01 16.92 -14.36
C GLU A 92 -18.06 17.36 -13.33
N ARG A 93 -19.24 17.83 -13.77
CA ARG A 93 -20.27 18.38 -12.87
C ARG A 93 -21.23 17.32 -12.37
N ALA A 94 -21.22 16.13 -12.98
CA ALA A 94 -22.20 15.08 -12.71
C ALA A 94 -22.09 14.45 -11.30
N GLY A 95 -20.97 14.61 -10.58
CA GLY A 95 -20.79 14.00 -9.26
C GLY A 95 -20.94 12.47 -9.24
N CYS A 96 -20.72 11.82 -10.38
CA CYS A 96 -20.95 10.38 -10.55
C CYS A 96 -19.83 9.53 -9.94
N ARG A 97 -20.17 8.29 -9.52
CA ARG A 97 -19.18 7.33 -9.00
C ARG A 97 -18.16 6.83 -10.05
N CYS A 98 -18.49 6.95 -11.35
CA CYS A 98 -17.67 6.35 -12.41
C CYS A 98 -16.47 7.21 -12.83
N ARG A 99 -16.57 8.54 -12.74
CA ARG A 99 -15.57 9.42 -13.36
C ARG A 99 -14.29 9.43 -12.52
N LYS A 100 -13.19 8.95 -13.09
CA LYS A 100 -11.87 9.01 -12.42
C LYS A 100 -11.58 10.46 -12.01
N PRO A 101 -11.19 10.72 -10.75
CA PRO A 101 -10.57 9.78 -9.80
C PRO A 101 -11.52 8.98 -8.90
N ALA A 102 -12.84 9.00 -9.11
CA ALA A 102 -13.75 8.10 -8.39
C ALA A 102 -13.50 6.62 -8.80
N PRO A 103 -13.65 5.65 -7.87
CA PRO A 103 -13.24 4.27 -8.09
C PRO A 103 -14.22 3.43 -8.90
N GLY A 104 -15.43 3.93 -9.18
CA GLY A 104 -16.55 3.10 -9.64
C GLY A 104 -16.29 2.33 -10.94
N MET A 105 -15.54 2.87 -11.91
CA MET A 105 -15.19 2.09 -13.11
C MET A 105 -14.24 0.92 -12.81
N ILE A 106 -13.36 1.04 -11.83
CA ILE A 106 -12.45 -0.03 -11.43
C ILE A 106 -13.20 -1.10 -10.66
N GLU A 107 -14.12 -0.71 -9.79
CA GLU A 107 -15.03 -1.62 -9.07
C GLU A 107 -15.90 -2.41 -10.06
N ASP A 108 -16.54 -1.71 -11.01
CA ASP A 108 -17.38 -2.31 -12.04
C ASP A 108 -16.55 -3.25 -12.94
N ALA A 109 -15.30 -2.88 -13.30
CA ALA A 109 -14.39 -3.74 -14.05
C ALA A 109 -14.01 -5.00 -13.27
N ALA A 110 -13.61 -4.88 -12.00
CA ALA A 110 -13.25 -6.02 -11.18
C ALA A 110 -14.43 -7.00 -11.03
N GLY A 111 -15.64 -6.47 -10.82
CA GLY A 111 -16.87 -7.25 -10.77
C GLY A 111 -17.16 -8.01 -12.07
N ALA A 112 -17.04 -7.34 -13.24
CA ALA A 112 -17.22 -7.97 -14.55
C ALA A 112 -16.19 -9.07 -14.82
N LEU A 113 -14.97 -8.90 -14.32
CA LEU A 113 -13.91 -9.90 -14.45
C LEU A 113 -14.05 -11.04 -13.44
N GLY A 114 -14.88 -10.91 -12.39
CA GLY A 114 -14.96 -11.88 -11.30
C GLY A 114 -13.72 -11.87 -10.42
N THR A 115 -13.21 -10.68 -10.09
CA THR A 115 -12.08 -10.47 -9.17
C THR A 115 -12.37 -9.32 -8.20
N ASP A 116 -11.41 -9.03 -7.33
CA ASP A 116 -11.45 -7.93 -6.36
C ASP A 116 -10.55 -6.78 -6.85
N PRO A 117 -10.96 -5.50 -6.72
CA PRO A 117 -10.14 -4.34 -7.12
C PRO A 117 -8.70 -4.37 -6.55
N ARG A 118 -8.51 -4.91 -5.33
CA ARG A 118 -7.19 -5.05 -4.67
C ARG A 118 -6.26 -6.03 -5.39
N ARG A 119 -6.79 -6.83 -6.31
CA ARG A 119 -6.05 -7.77 -7.17
C ARG A 119 -5.89 -7.25 -8.60
N CYS A 120 -6.31 -6.01 -8.87
CA CYS A 120 -6.10 -5.33 -10.14
C CYS A 120 -4.90 -4.38 -10.09
N VAL A 121 -4.26 -4.18 -11.25
CA VAL A 121 -3.33 -3.07 -11.50
C VAL A 121 -3.97 -2.11 -12.49
N VAL A 122 -3.97 -0.82 -12.19
CA VAL A 122 -4.41 0.24 -13.10
C VAL A 122 -3.18 0.88 -13.74
N VAL A 123 -3.16 0.91 -15.08
CA VAL A 123 -2.14 1.58 -15.88
C VAL A 123 -2.78 2.80 -16.55
N GLY A 124 -2.24 3.99 -16.32
CA GLY A 124 -2.76 5.24 -16.87
C GLY A 124 -1.67 6.30 -16.97
N ASP A 125 -1.93 7.40 -17.67
CA ASP A 125 -0.94 8.43 -17.98
C ASP A 125 -1.10 9.70 -17.14
N ILE A 126 -2.19 9.85 -16.38
CA ILE A 126 -2.45 11.03 -15.56
C ILE A 126 -2.76 10.70 -14.10
N GLY A 127 -2.66 11.72 -13.24
CA GLY A 127 -2.87 11.58 -11.80
C GLY A 127 -4.27 11.09 -11.41
N ARG A 128 -5.29 11.37 -12.23
CA ARG A 128 -6.66 10.89 -11.97
C ARG A 128 -6.78 9.38 -12.04
N ASP A 129 -5.98 8.70 -12.86
CA ASP A 129 -5.96 7.24 -12.94
C ASP A 129 -5.38 6.65 -11.66
N MET A 130 -4.28 7.23 -11.19
CA MET A 130 -3.64 6.83 -9.94
C MET A 130 -4.55 7.10 -8.73
N GLY A 131 -5.30 8.21 -8.76
CA GLY A 131 -6.32 8.52 -7.76
C GLY A 131 -7.45 7.49 -7.73
N ALA A 132 -7.97 7.09 -8.90
CA ALA A 132 -9.00 6.05 -8.99
C ALA A 132 -8.49 4.69 -8.52
N ALA A 133 -7.26 4.31 -8.90
CA ALA A 133 -6.61 3.08 -8.45
C ALA A 133 -6.51 3.03 -6.93
N ALA A 134 -5.97 4.10 -6.33
CA ALA A 134 -5.84 4.23 -4.88
C ALA A 134 -7.20 4.17 -4.17
N ALA A 135 -8.20 4.91 -4.67
CA ALA A 135 -9.54 4.92 -4.09
C ALA A 135 -10.24 3.56 -4.17
N ALA A 136 -9.94 2.74 -5.18
CA ALA A 136 -10.46 1.38 -5.29
C ALA A 136 -9.64 0.36 -4.47
N GLY A 137 -8.47 0.76 -3.93
CA GLY A 137 -7.51 -0.14 -3.28
C GLY A 137 -6.69 -0.98 -4.26
N ALA A 138 -6.73 -0.67 -5.55
CA ALA A 138 -5.93 -1.30 -6.61
C ALA A 138 -4.48 -0.77 -6.61
N ALA A 139 -3.57 -1.52 -7.24
CA ALA A 139 -2.24 -1.01 -7.55
C ALA A 139 -2.32 -0.02 -8.72
N GLY A 140 -1.46 1.01 -8.73
CA GLY A 140 -1.37 1.99 -9.82
C GLY A 140 0.03 2.01 -10.44
N VAL A 141 0.11 2.13 -11.77
CA VAL A 141 1.34 2.38 -12.51
C VAL A 141 1.09 3.54 -13.47
N LEU A 142 1.79 4.66 -13.24
CA LEU A 142 1.72 5.82 -14.12
C LEU A 142 2.66 5.61 -15.31
N VAL A 143 2.18 5.89 -16.53
CA VAL A 143 2.97 5.92 -17.77
C VAL A 143 2.99 7.35 -18.29
N PRO A 144 3.97 8.18 -17.92
CA PRO A 144 3.95 9.60 -18.24
C PRO A 144 4.05 9.85 -19.76
N THR A 145 3.32 10.85 -20.21
CA THR A 145 3.42 11.45 -21.55
C THR A 145 3.94 12.88 -21.42
N GLU A 146 4.05 13.60 -22.54
CA GLU A 146 4.48 15.02 -22.54
C GLU A 146 3.50 15.94 -21.79
N VAL A 147 2.25 15.52 -21.60
CA VAL A 147 1.22 16.32 -20.91
C VAL A 147 1.06 15.95 -19.43
N THR A 148 1.67 14.85 -18.98
CA THR A 148 1.63 14.43 -17.58
C THR A 148 2.40 15.43 -16.71
N LEU A 149 1.76 15.88 -15.63
CA LEU A 149 2.35 16.93 -14.80
C LEU A 149 3.41 16.36 -13.84
N ALA A 150 4.52 17.09 -13.64
CA ALA A 150 5.58 16.66 -12.73
C ALA A 150 5.10 16.34 -11.30
N PRO A 151 4.15 17.09 -10.68
CA PRO A 151 3.56 16.71 -9.41
C PRO A 151 2.80 15.37 -9.43
N GLU A 152 2.18 14.99 -10.55
CA GLU A 152 1.50 13.70 -10.71
C GLU A 152 2.51 12.55 -10.76
N ILE A 153 3.62 12.75 -11.48
CA ILE A 153 4.75 11.79 -11.52
C ILE A 153 5.34 11.61 -10.12
N ALA A 154 5.58 12.70 -9.40
CA ALA A 154 6.11 12.64 -8.03
C ALA A 154 5.17 11.95 -7.05
N ALA A 155 3.85 12.07 -7.27
CA ALA A 155 2.80 11.48 -6.43
C ALA A 155 2.50 10.01 -6.77
N ALA A 156 2.88 9.53 -7.95
CA ALA A 156 2.54 8.20 -8.41
C ALA A 156 3.19 7.11 -7.52
N PRO A 157 2.46 6.03 -7.19
CA PRO A 157 3.01 4.92 -6.42
C PRO A 157 4.08 4.16 -7.20
N ALA A 158 3.92 4.05 -8.52
CA ALA A 158 4.93 3.50 -9.43
C ALA A 158 4.88 4.25 -10.76
N VAL A 159 6.02 4.37 -11.42
CA VAL A 159 6.17 5.05 -12.71
C VAL A 159 6.91 4.12 -13.66
N ALA A 160 6.38 3.96 -14.87
CA ALA A 160 7.03 3.25 -15.97
C ALA A 160 7.12 4.17 -17.18
N GLY A 161 8.26 4.17 -17.89
CA GLY A 161 8.47 5.09 -19.02
C GLY A 161 7.60 4.78 -20.25
N THR A 162 7.05 3.57 -20.36
CA THR A 162 6.18 3.12 -21.45
C THR A 162 5.19 2.07 -20.93
N VAL A 163 4.16 1.76 -21.72
CA VAL A 163 3.27 0.61 -21.44
C VAL A 163 4.02 -0.73 -21.42
N GLY A 164 5.08 -0.88 -22.24
CA GLY A 164 5.96 -2.05 -22.19
C GLY A 164 6.67 -2.19 -20.86
N ALA A 165 7.27 -1.10 -20.37
CA ALA A 165 7.92 -1.07 -19.06
C ALA A 165 6.90 -1.25 -17.90
N ALA A 166 5.65 -0.82 -18.08
CA ALA A 166 4.59 -1.08 -17.11
C ALA A 166 4.26 -2.58 -17.05
N ALA A 167 4.19 -3.25 -18.21
CA ALA A 167 4.02 -4.71 -18.26
C ALA A 167 5.20 -5.44 -17.62
N ASP A 168 6.45 -5.01 -17.87
CA ASP A 168 7.65 -5.55 -17.21
C ASP A 168 7.52 -5.43 -15.68
N LEU A 169 7.22 -4.24 -15.18
CA LEU A 169 7.06 -3.99 -13.74
C LEU A 169 5.99 -4.89 -13.11
N ILE A 170 4.85 -5.10 -13.78
CA ILE A 170 3.77 -5.97 -13.29
C ILE A 170 4.23 -7.43 -13.23
N LEU A 171 4.85 -7.92 -14.31
CA LEU A 171 5.31 -9.31 -14.41
C LEU A 171 6.46 -9.60 -13.43
N ASP A 172 7.40 -8.66 -13.28
CA ASP A 172 8.50 -8.76 -12.33
C ASP A 172 7.99 -8.82 -10.89
N ARG A 173 6.97 -8.01 -10.54
CA ARG A 173 6.34 -8.08 -9.20
C ARG A 173 5.65 -9.41 -8.95
N ILE A 174 4.99 -9.99 -9.96
CA ILE A 174 4.41 -11.34 -9.86
C ILE A 174 5.51 -12.37 -9.62
N ALA A 175 6.60 -12.30 -10.39
CA ALA A 175 7.72 -13.23 -10.27
C ALA A 175 8.41 -13.12 -8.90
N LEU A 176 8.61 -11.90 -8.38
CA LEU A 176 9.27 -11.64 -7.10
C LEU A 176 8.62 -12.37 -5.92
N VAL A 177 7.30 -12.50 -5.92
CA VAL A 177 6.55 -13.12 -4.82
C VAL A 177 6.15 -14.58 -5.11
N THR A 178 6.69 -15.16 -6.18
CA THR A 178 6.43 -16.54 -6.60
C THR A 178 7.66 -17.39 -6.28
N PRO A 179 7.64 -18.27 -5.26
CA PRO A 179 8.75 -19.17 -4.98
C PRO A 179 9.03 -20.10 -6.15
N ALA A 180 10.33 -20.38 -6.40
CA ALA A 180 10.75 -21.38 -7.38
C ALA A 180 10.49 -22.81 -6.88
N GLU A 181 10.67 -23.05 -5.59
CA GLU A 181 10.41 -24.32 -4.91
C GLU A 181 9.74 -24.03 -3.57
N SER A 182 8.78 -24.88 -3.18
CA SER A 182 8.12 -24.79 -1.87
C SER A 182 8.84 -25.69 -0.86
N ARG A 183 8.82 -25.29 0.42
CA ARG A 183 9.41 -26.05 1.52
C ARG A 183 8.44 -26.10 2.69
N ASP A 184 8.35 -27.26 3.31
CA ASP A 184 7.47 -27.52 4.45
C ASP A 184 8.27 -27.99 5.68
N GLY A 185 7.69 -27.78 6.86
CA GLY A 185 8.15 -28.27 8.15
C GLY A 185 9.22 -27.43 8.85
N GLY A 186 9.52 -27.84 10.08
CA GLY A 186 10.54 -27.28 10.95
C GLY A 186 10.10 -26.05 11.76
N HIS A 187 10.97 -25.64 12.67
CA HIS A 187 10.82 -24.43 13.46
C HIS A 187 11.48 -23.25 12.74
N VAL A 188 10.68 -22.26 12.35
CA VAL A 188 11.15 -21.06 11.62
C VAL A 188 11.18 -19.85 12.53
N LEU A 189 12.35 -19.23 12.65
CA LEU A 189 12.50 -17.92 13.24
C LEU A 189 12.26 -16.84 12.19
N VAL A 190 11.20 -16.06 12.34
CA VAL A 190 10.95 -14.86 11.56
C VAL A 190 11.46 -13.65 12.32
N VAL A 191 12.22 -12.76 11.66
CA VAL A 191 12.78 -11.57 12.31
C VAL A 191 12.29 -10.29 11.66
N ARG A 192 11.60 -9.45 12.45
CA ARG A 192 11.23 -8.06 12.10
C ARG A 192 11.32 -7.21 13.38
N ALA A 193 12.49 -6.62 13.62
CA ALA A 193 12.83 -5.98 14.90
C ALA A 193 12.41 -4.50 15.02
N ASP A 194 11.80 -3.96 13.97
CA ASP A 194 11.45 -2.55 13.79
C ASP A 194 10.17 -2.12 14.57
N SER A 195 9.49 -1.08 14.10
CA SER A 195 8.28 -0.51 14.71
C SER A 195 7.02 -1.34 14.45
N ALA A 196 5.92 -1.01 15.14
CA ALA A 196 4.62 -1.65 14.91
C ALA A 196 4.17 -1.64 13.44
N GLY A 197 4.37 -0.53 12.72
CA GLY A 197 4.03 -0.45 11.29
C GLY A 197 4.82 -1.44 10.44
N ASP A 198 6.11 -1.57 10.74
CA ASP A 198 7.03 -2.48 10.06
C ASP A 198 6.68 -3.96 10.29
N VAL A 199 6.23 -4.30 11.51
CA VAL A 199 5.73 -5.64 11.83
C VAL A 199 4.44 -5.92 11.08
N LEU A 200 3.49 -4.98 11.06
CA LEU A 200 2.21 -5.13 10.35
C LEU A 200 2.40 -5.35 8.85
N VAL A 201 3.26 -4.57 8.19
CA VAL A 201 3.52 -4.73 6.73
C VAL A 201 4.22 -6.05 6.39
N THR A 202 4.90 -6.67 7.36
CA THR A 202 5.53 -8.00 7.19
C THR A 202 4.53 -9.15 7.38
N GLY A 203 3.33 -8.87 7.89
CA GLY A 203 2.29 -9.85 8.19
C GLY A 203 2.02 -10.88 7.07
N PRO A 204 1.83 -10.48 5.80
CA PRO A 204 1.65 -11.43 4.70
C PRO A 204 2.80 -12.42 4.52
N ALA A 205 4.04 -11.98 4.73
CA ALA A 205 5.22 -12.85 4.63
C ALA A 205 5.29 -13.83 5.82
N ILE A 206 4.92 -13.38 7.02
CA ILE A 206 4.81 -14.24 8.20
C ILE A 206 3.75 -15.32 7.99
N ARG A 207 2.58 -14.97 7.47
CA ARG A 207 1.52 -15.95 7.15
C ARG A 207 1.96 -16.96 6.09
N ALA A 208 2.76 -16.54 5.11
CA ALA A 208 3.37 -17.45 4.15
C ALA A 208 4.27 -18.47 4.85
N VAL A 209 5.14 -18.02 5.76
CA VAL A 209 5.98 -18.94 6.56
C VAL A 209 5.11 -19.87 7.42
N ALA A 210 4.12 -19.33 8.12
CA ALA A 210 3.26 -20.06 9.04
C ALA A 210 2.39 -21.14 8.37
N ALA A 211 2.04 -20.95 7.09
CA ALA A 211 1.27 -21.93 6.34
C ALA A 211 2.06 -23.22 6.01
N HIS A 212 3.38 -23.17 6.18
CA HIS A 212 4.31 -24.21 5.74
C HIS A 212 5.25 -24.70 6.85
N ALA A 213 5.51 -23.89 7.89
CA ALA A 213 6.30 -24.26 9.05
C ALA A 213 5.49 -25.08 10.07
N ASP A 214 6.16 -25.95 10.84
CA ASP A 214 5.53 -26.64 11.99
C ASP A 214 5.35 -25.69 13.19
N ARG A 215 6.22 -24.68 13.28
CA ARG A 215 6.21 -23.65 14.32
C ARG A 215 6.88 -22.36 13.83
N VAL A 216 6.32 -21.21 14.19
CA VAL A 216 6.86 -19.88 13.90
C VAL A 216 7.11 -19.11 15.19
N THR A 217 8.39 -18.80 15.45
CA THR A 217 8.77 -17.80 16.44
C THR A 217 9.04 -16.47 15.74
N LEU A 218 8.38 -15.40 16.18
CA LEU A 218 8.65 -14.03 15.75
C LEU A 218 9.60 -13.34 16.72
N LEU A 219 10.78 -12.95 16.24
CA LEU A 219 11.66 -12.02 16.93
C LEU A 219 11.34 -10.59 16.52
N CYS A 220 10.94 -9.78 17.50
CA CYS A 220 10.63 -8.36 17.30
C CYS A 220 11.32 -7.47 18.34
N GLY A 221 11.40 -6.17 18.05
CA GLY A 221 11.83 -5.17 19.02
C GLY A 221 10.68 -4.69 19.91
N PRO A 222 10.97 -3.95 20.99
CA PRO A 222 9.96 -3.45 21.92
C PRO A 222 8.88 -2.59 21.24
N ARG A 223 9.26 -1.83 20.21
CA ARG A 223 8.33 -0.97 19.45
C ARG A 223 7.39 -1.74 18.52
N GLY A 224 7.72 -2.99 18.20
CA GLY A 224 6.93 -3.87 17.34
C GLY A 224 6.12 -4.92 18.11
N ARG A 225 6.40 -5.11 19.41
CA ARG A 225 5.83 -6.19 20.23
C ARG A 225 4.31 -6.25 20.25
N ALA A 226 3.66 -5.10 20.39
CA ALA A 226 2.20 -5.03 20.42
C ALA A 226 1.59 -5.48 19.08
N ALA A 227 2.20 -5.10 17.95
CA ALA A 227 1.75 -5.54 16.63
C ALA A 227 2.02 -7.03 16.40
N ALA A 228 3.17 -7.53 16.86
CA ALA A 228 3.50 -8.96 16.81
C ALA A 228 2.43 -9.83 17.47
N GLY A 229 1.90 -9.39 18.63
CA GLY A 229 0.82 -10.09 19.34
C GLY A 229 -0.54 -10.07 18.66
N LEU A 230 -0.70 -9.30 17.58
CA LEU A 230 -1.93 -9.21 16.79
C LEU A 230 -1.83 -9.96 15.46
N LEU A 231 -0.65 -10.47 15.07
CA LEU A 231 -0.49 -11.12 13.77
C LEU A 231 -0.93 -12.58 13.80
N PRO A 232 -1.71 -13.04 12.81
CA PRO A 232 -1.96 -14.47 12.60
C PRO A 232 -0.70 -15.24 12.24
N GLY A 233 -0.64 -16.50 12.69
CA GLY A 233 0.41 -17.44 12.32
C GLY A 233 1.73 -17.27 13.09
N VAL A 234 1.69 -16.64 14.26
CA VAL A 234 2.83 -16.54 15.17
C VAL A 234 2.52 -17.38 16.41
N ASP A 235 3.34 -18.40 16.67
CA ASP A 235 3.17 -19.29 17.83
C ASP A 235 3.83 -18.68 19.07
N ASP A 236 5.03 -18.12 18.90
CA ASP A 236 5.82 -17.53 19.98
C ASP A 236 6.39 -16.18 19.57
N ILE A 237 6.55 -15.30 20.56
CA ILE A 237 7.15 -13.98 20.36
C ILE A 237 8.32 -13.82 21.31
N VAL A 238 9.48 -13.54 20.73
CA VAL A 238 10.73 -13.26 21.45
C VAL A 238 11.06 -11.79 21.26
N GLU A 239 10.90 -11.00 22.33
CA GLU A 239 11.23 -9.58 22.31
C GLU A 239 12.72 -9.38 22.59
N VAL A 240 13.42 -8.76 21.64
CA VAL A 240 14.86 -8.49 21.77
C VAL A 240 15.17 -7.07 21.34
N ARG A 241 15.96 -6.40 22.15
CA ARG A 241 16.49 -5.07 21.83
C ARG A 241 17.80 -5.22 21.06
N LEU A 242 17.75 -4.96 19.75
CA LEU A 242 18.93 -5.03 18.87
C LEU A 242 19.60 -3.64 18.75
N PRO A 243 20.84 -3.47 19.23
CA PRO A 243 21.50 -2.15 19.26
C PRO A 243 21.71 -1.51 17.89
N TRP A 244 21.74 -2.28 16.80
CA TRP A 244 21.85 -1.73 15.44
C TRP A 244 20.48 -1.44 14.78
N ILE A 245 19.38 -1.52 15.53
CA ILE A 245 18.01 -1.28 15.05
C ILE A 245 17.32 -0.17 15.85
N VAL A 246 17.50 -0.16 17.17
CA VAL A 246 16.82 0.81 18.04
C VAL A 246 17.29 2.25 17.78
N PRO A 247 16.43 3.26 17.99
CA PRO A 247 16.78 4.67 17.78
C PRO A 247 17.83 5.18 18.75
N ASP A 248 17.85 4.66 19.98
CA ASP A 248 18.79 5.02 21.05
C ASP A 248 19.64 3.78 21.39
N PRO A 249 20.73 3.55 20.63
CA PRO A 249 21.48 2.31 20.71
C PRO A 249 22.51 2.31 21.84
N GLU A 250 22.55 1.24 22.62
CA GLU A 250 23.67 0.96 23.52
C GLU A 250 24.93 0.50 22.74
N PRO A 251 26.15 0.70 23.28
CA PRO A 251 27.35 0.12 22.71
C PRO A 251 27.28 -1.41 22.63
N VAL A 252 27.71 -1.99 21.50
CA VAL A 252 27.80 -3.44 21.33
C VAL A 252 29.11 -3.95 21.91
N GLY A 253 29.03 -4.70 23.02
CA GLY A 253 30.16 -5.37 23.66
C GLY A 253 30.13 -6.90 23.54
N ALA A 254 31.19 -7.56 24.03
CA ALA A 254 31.28 -9.02 24.03
C ALA A 254 30.13 -9.67 24.82
N ASP A 255 29.76 -9.10 25.98
CA ASP A 255 28.66 -9.60 26.80
C ASP A 255 27.31 -9.47 26.08
N THR A 256 27.08 -8.35 25.37
CA THR A 256 25.89 -8.15 24.55
C THR A 256 25.80 -9.22 23.45
N VAL A 257 26.91 -9.47 22.74
CA VAL A 257 26.98 -10.50 21.70
C VAL A 257 26.73 -11.89 22.27
N ALA A 258 27.35 -12.23 23.40
CA ALA A 258 27.16 -13.51 24.07
C ALA A 258 25.71 -13.72 24.53
N GLN A 259 25.11 -12.70 25.17
CA GLN A 259 23.73 -12.75 25.63
C GLN A 259 22.74 -12.90 24.47
N LEU A 260 22.90 -12.10 23.40
CA LEU A 260 22.04 -12.19 22.22
C LEU A 260 22.19 -13.57 21.55
N THR A 261 23.40 -14.08 21.41
CA THR A 261 23.65 -15.41 20.83
C THR A 261 23.01 -16.51 21.67
N ALA A 262 23.13 -16.44 23.00
CA ALA A 262 22.50 -17.39 23.91
C ALA A 262 20.96 -17.35 23.81
N THR A 263 20.36 -16.16 23.75
CA THR A 263 18.92 -15.98 23.52
C THR A 263 18.50 -16.61 22.19
N LEU A 264 19.24 -16.36 21.10
CA LEU A 264 18.95 -16.93 19.78
C LEU A 264 19.10 -18.47 19.77
N ALA A 265 20.11 -19.01 20.44
CA ALA A 265 20.30 -20.45 20.55
C ALA A 265 19.17 -21.12 21.34
N ALA A 266 18.66 -20.46 22.39
CA ALA A 266 17.55 -20.96 23.20
C ALA A 266 16.21 -21.05 22.43
N ILE A 267 16.06 -20.31 21.33
CA ILE A 267 14.89 -20.44 20.44
C ILE A 267 14.88 -21.84 19.80
N GLY A 268 16.04 -22.40 19.45
CA GLY A 268 16.13 -23.70 18.79
C GLY A 268 15.43 -23.73 17.43
N ALA A 269 15.63 -22.68 16.61
CA ALA A 269 15.09 -22.62 15.26
C ALA A 269 16.00 -23.34 14.26
N ASP A 270 15.40 -24.16 13.39
CA ASP A 270 16.12 -24.86 12.32
C ASP A 270 16.55 -23.89 11.21
N GLN A 271 15.72 -22.88 10.98
CA GLN A 271 15.92 -21.86 9.96
C GLN A 271 15.44 -20.49 10.39
N ALA A 272 16.02 -19.44 9.80
CA ALA A 272 15.65 -18.06 10.03
C ALA A 272 15.38 -17.31 8.72
N VAL A 273 14.34 -16.47 8.73
CA VAL A 273 14.01 -15.53 7.65
C VAL A 273 14.07 -14.10 8.21
N ILE A 274 15.02 -13.31 7.73
CA ILE A 274 15.29 -11.96 8.23
C ILE A 274 14.66 -10.92 7.30
N PHE A 275 13.71 -10.14 7.82
CA PHE A 275 13.04 -9.07 7.11
C PHE A 275 13.60 -7.70 7.52
N THR A 276 14.57 -7.20 6.76
CA THR A 276 15.20 -5.89 7.00
C THR A 276 14.52 -4.78 6.24
N SER A 277 14.35 -3.60 6.84
CA SER A 277 14.03 -2.38 6.12
C SER A 277 15.17 -2.00 5.15
N PHE A 278 14.91 -1.24 4.09
CA PHE A 278 15.90 -0.95 3.01
C PHE A 278 17.23 -0.31 3.46
N HIS A 279 17.32 0.19 4.70
CA HIS A 279 18.50 0.85 5.27
C HIS A 279 19.20 -0.02 6.34
N GLN A 280 18.70 -1.22 6.59
CA GLN A 280 19.23 -2.13 7.58
C GLN A 280 20.08 -3.20 6.91
N ASN A 281 21.08 -3.66 7.65
CA ASN A 281 21.92 -4.77 7.24
C ASN A 281 21.49 -6.05 8.00
N ALA A 282 21.24 -7.13 7.27
CA ALA A 282 20.87 -8.42 7.85
C ALA A 282 22.08 -9.16 8.46
N LEU A 283 23.30 -8.83 8.02
CA LEU A 283 24.52 -9.60 8.33
C LEU A 283 24.92 -9.60 9.82
N PRO A 284 24.77 -8.52 10.60
CA PRO A 284 25.03 -8.57 12.04
C PRO A 284 24.19 -9.63 12.75
N LEU A 285 22.90 -9.71 12.42
CA LEU A 285 22.03 -10.72 13.01
C LEU A 285 22.31 -12.12 12.43
N ALA A 286 22.56 -12.23 11.12
CA ALA A 286 22.92 -13.50 10.50
C ALA A 286 24.18 -14.12 11.14
N LEU A 287 25.17 -13.30 11.48
CA LEU A 287 26.35 -13.74 12.23
C LEU A 287 25.99 -14.38 13.57
N LEU A 288 25.12 -13.73 14.36
CA LEU A 288 24.70 -14.27 15.65
C LEU A 288 23.85 -15.53 15.50
N LEU A 289 22.97 -15.59 14.50
CA LEU A 289 22.17 -16.78 14.18
C LEU A 289 23.06 -17.96 13.78
N ARG A 290 24.13 -17.73 13.00
CA ARG A 290 25.13 -18.75 12.69
C ARG A 290 25.86 -19.23 13.93
N ALA A 291 26.29 -18.30 14.79
CA ALA A 291 26.93 -18.66 16.06
C ALA A 291 25.97 -19.44 16.99
N ALA A 292 24.66 -19.17 16.90
CA ALA A 292 23.61 -19.89 17.62
C ALA A 292 23.25 -21.25 17.01
N GLY A 293 23.87 -21.65 15.89
CA GLY A 293 23.66 -22.96 15.26
C GLY A 293 22.47 -23.05 14.30
N VAL A 294 21.89 -21.92 13.87
CA VAL A 294 20.79 -21.93 12.89
C VAL A 294 21.29 -22.47 11.55
N GLY A 295 20.68 -23.55 11.10
CA GLY A 295 21.11 -24.32 9.93
C GLY A 295 20.89 -23.58 8.62
N ARG A 296 19.74 -22.91 8.47
CA ARG A 296 19.40 -22.16 7.25
C ARG A 296 19.02 -20.70 7.51
N ILE A 297 19.62 -19.74 6.81
CA ILE A 297 19.33 -18.31 6.95
C ILE A 297 19.04 -17.68 5.59
N THR A 298 17.87 -17.07 5.47
CA THR A 298 17.42 -16.31 4.29
C THR A 298 17.28 -14.84 4.63
N ALA A 299 17.83 -13.96 3.78
CA ALA A 299 17.67 -12.51 3.93
C ALA A 299 17.88 -11.79 2.59
N ILE A 300 17.39 -10.55 2.51
CA ILE A 300 17.84 -9.60 1.48
C ILE A 300 19.22 -9.07 1.85
N SER A 301 20.17 -9.11 0.93
CA SER A 301 21.47 -8.47 1.12
C SER A 301 22.17 -8.14 -0.20
N GLU A 302 22.41 -6.85 -0.44
CA GLU A 302 23.27 -6.38 -1.54
C GLU A 302 24.76 -6.60 -1.24
N ASP A 303 25.14 -6.73 0.03
CA ASP A 303 26.50 -7.04 0.44
C ASP A 303 26.83 -8.53 0.26
N TYR A 304 28.11 -8.86 0.07
CA TYR A 304 28.56 -10.25 0.05
C TYR A 304 28.46 -10.86 1.46
N PRO A 305 27.66 -11.94 1.67
CA PRO A 305 27.40 -12.46 3.01
C PRO A 305 28.43 -13.49 3.49
N GLY A 306 29.37 -13.93 2.64
CA GLY A 306 30.17 -15.11 2.94
C GLY A 306 29.29 -16.34 3.25
N SER A 307 29.56 -17.02 4.36
CA SER A 307 28.76 -18.16 4.84
C SER A 307 27.54 -17.78 5.68
N LEU A 308 27.26 -16.48 5.87
CA LEU A 308 26.22 -16.03 6.79
C LEU A 308 24.80 -16.28 6.29
N LEU A 309 24.58 -16.32 4.97
CA LEU A 309 23.27 -16.55 4.35
C LEU A 309 23.35 -17.75 3.41
N ASP A 310 22.42 -18.71 3.52
CA ASP A 310 22.27 -19.77 2.52
C ASP A 310 21.45 -19.29 1.33
N VAL A 311 20.47 -18.43 1.60
CA VAL A 311 19.66 -17.80 0.56
C VAL A 311 19.86 -16.29 0.65
N ARG A 312 20.64 -15.79 -0.29
CA ARG A 312 20.85 -14.35 -0.48
C ARG A 312 19.87 -13.82 -1.52
N HIS A 313 18.75 -13.27 -1.07
CA HIS A 313 17.80 -12.60 -1.95
C HIS A 313 18.33 -11.22 -2.35
N ARG A 314 18.22 -10.85 -3.63
CA ARG A 314 18.81 -9.65 -4.25
C ARG A 314 17.97 -9.15 -5.41
N GLY A 315 18.24 -7.93 -5.84
CA GLY A 315 17.66 -7.38 -7.06
C GLY A 315 16.18 -7.05 -6.91
N VAL A 316 15.72 -6.79 -5.68
CA VAL A 316 14.37 -6.27 -5.46
C VAL A 316 14.34 -4.81 -5.90
N PRO A 317 13.51 -4.44 -6.90
CA PRO A 317 13.45 -3.06 -7.38
C PRO A 317 13.07 -2.08 -6.28
N ALA A 318 13.59 -0.85 -6.37
CA ALA A 318 13.16 0.24 -5.51
C ALA A 318 11.67 0.55 -5.74
N GLY A 319 10.96 0.99 -4.70
CA GLY A 319 9.55 1.39 -4.79
C GLY A 319 8.54 0.24 -4.74
N VAL A 320 8.98 -1.02 -4.68
CA VAL A 320 8.10 -2.17 -4.39
C VAL A 320 7.45 -1.97 -3.00
N PRO A 321 6.13 -2.18 -2.84
CA PRO A 321 5.48 -2.11 -1.54
C PRO A 321 6.18 -2.97 -0.48
N GLU A 322 6.33 -2.46 0.74
CA GLU A 322 6.97 -3.19 1.83
C GLU A 322 6.38 -4.60 2.04
N PRO A 323 5.05 -4.82 2.00
CA PRO A 323 4.48 -6.16 2.10
C PRO A 323 4.90 -7.10 0.97
N GLU A 324 5.05 -6.60 -0.26
CA GLU A 324 5.49 -7.39 -1.41
C GLU A 324 6.98 -7.71 -1.32
N ARG A 325 7.82 -6.76 -0.91
CA ARG A 325 9.24 -7.01 -0.67
C ARG A 325 9.43 -8.00 0.48
N ALA A 326 8.66 -7.92 1.56
CA ALA A 326 8.70 -8.94 2.60
C ALA A 326 8.29 -10.31 2.03
N ARG A 327 7.20 -10.38 1.26
CA ARG A 327 6.78 -11.61 0.59
C ARG A 327 7.82 -12.17 -0.37
N SER A 328 8.62 -11.34 -1.04
CA SER A 328 9.69 -11.83 -1.92
C SER A 328 10.81 -12.54 -1.13
N VAL A 329 11.10 -12.11 0.10
CA VAL A 329 12.03 -12.84 0.99
C VAL A 329 11.45 -14.18 1.43
N ALA A 330 10.17 -14.21 1.80
CA ALA A 330 9.49 -15.47 2.15
C ALA A 330 9.43 -16.43 0.95
N ALA A 331 9.13 -15.92 -0.25
CA ALA A 331 9.16 -16.68 -1.49
C ALA A 331 10.57 -17.22 -1.79
N ALA A 332 11.61 -16.40 -1.63
CA ALA A 332 13.01 -16.86 -1.79
C ALA A 332 13.39 -17.93 -0.75
N ALA A 333 12.83 -17.86 0.46
CA ALA A 333 13.00 -18.90 1.48
C ALA A 333 12.25 -20.21 1.15
N GLY A 334 11.32 -20.17 0.21
CA GLY A 334 10.50 -21.31 -0.24
C GLY A 334 9.10 -21.36 0.36
N PHE A 335 8.58 -20.22 0.85
CA PHE A 335 7.27 -20.13 1.50
C PHE A 335 6.29 -19.32 0.64
N PRO A 336 5.43 -19.97 -0.17
CA PRO A 336 4.33 -19.29 -0.85
C PRO A 336 3.22 -18.89 0.11
N LEU A 337 2.31 -18.02 -0.35
CA LEU A 337 1.03 -17.85 0.34
C LEU A 337 0.15 -19.10 0.15
N PRO A 338 -0.62 -19.49 1.18
CA PRO A 338 -1.61 -20.55 1.04
C PRO A 338 -2.74 -20.13 0.09
N PRO A 339 -3.48 -21.11 -0.48
CA PRO A 339 -4.67 -20.81 -1.28
C PRO A 339 -5.67 -19.94 -0.51
N GLY A 340 -6.19 -18.90 -1.16
CA GLY A 340 -7.17 -17.97 -0.58
C GLY A 340 -6.56 -16.82 0.24
N ASP A 341 -5.25 -16.83 0.51
CA ASP A 341 -4.55 -15.65 1.04
C ASP A 341 -3.97 -14.86 -0.14
N HIS A 342 -4.46 -13.63 -0.34
CA HIS A 342 -4.02 -12.77 -1.44
C HIS A 342 -2.93 -11.78 -0.99
N GLY A 343 -2.52 -11.85 0.27
CA GLY A 343 -1.40 -11.08 0.80
C GLY A 343 -1.78 -9.71 1.35
N GLU A 344 -3.06 -9.45 1.66
CA GLU A 344 -3.49 -8.25 2.38
C GLU A 344 -2.93 -8.19 3.79
N LEU A 345 -2.85 -6.99 4.36
CA LEU A 345 -2.55 -6.86 5.79
C LEU A 345 -3.74 -7.41 6.60
N ARG A 346 -3.45 -8.13 7.68
CA ARG A 346 -4.47 -8.75 8.54
C ARG A 346 -3.94 -8.90 9.96
N ILE A 347 -4.84 -8.75 10.92
CA ILE A 347 -4.62 -9.04 12.34
C ILE A 347 -5.70 -9.97 12.88
N ASP A 348 -5.40 -10.68 13.97
CA ASP A 348 -6.31 -11.57 14.68
C ASP A 348 -7.07 -10.83 15.78
N LEU A 349 -8.03 -10.03 15.35
CA LEU A 349 -9.00 -9.39 16.24
C LEU A 349 -10.41 -9.53 15.67
N PRO A 350 -11.42 -9.82 16.52
CA PRO A 350 -12.80 -9.76 16.11
C PRO A 350 -13.14 -8.36 15.60
N ALA A 351 -13.58 -8.26 14.35
CA ALA A 351 -14.03 -7.00 13.80
C ALA A 351 -15.36 -6.59 14.47
N PRO A 352 -15.46 -5.38 15.04
CA PRO A 352 -16.74 -4.86 15.48
C PRO A 352 -17.63 -4.58 14.26
N PRO A 353 -18.95 -4.41 14.46
CA PRO A 353 -19.81 -3.85 13.43
C PRO A 353 -19.24 -2.52 12.93
N ARG A 354 -19.27 -2.32 11.60
CA ARG A 354 -18.89 -1.03 11.01
C ARG A 354 -19.86 0.05 11.51
N GLY A 355 -19.29 1.11 12.06
CA GLY A 355 -19.97 2.35 12.40
C GLY A 355 -19.77 3.41 11.32
N ASP A 356 -20.50 4.51 11.45
CA ASP A 356 -20.47 5.62 10.48
C ASP A 356 -19.56 6.78 10.92
N TYR A 357 -18.59 6.52 11.79
CA TYR A 357 -17.68 7.55 12.31
C TYR A 357 -16.35 7.58 11.57
N LEU A 358 -15.71 8.75 11.58
CA LEU A 358 -14.37 8.97 11.08
C LEU A 358 -13.38 8.94 12.26
N VAL A 359 -12.18 8.42 12.00
CA VAL A 359 -11.07 8.51 12.96
C VAL A 359 -10.03 9.50 12.46
N VAL A 360 -9.60 10.41 13.32
CA VAL A 360 -8.42 11.25 13.09
C VAL A 360 -7.33 10.81 14.06
N HIS A 361 -6.14 10.51 13.54
CA HIS A 361 -4.98 10.16 14.37
C HIS A 361 -3.85 11.17 14.13
N PRO A 362 -3.55 12.06 15.10
CA PRO A 362 -2.57 13.14 14.94
C PRO A 362 -1.12 12.69 15.16
N GLY A 363 -0.93 11.57 15.88
CA GLY A 363 0.36 11.05 16.27
C GLY A 363 1.21 10.55 15.12
N ALA A 364 2.53 10.75 15.21
CA ALA A 364 3.48 10.07 14.35
C ALA A 364 4.80 9.86 15.09
N SER A 365 5.35 8.65 14.98
CA SER A 365 6.59 8.30 15.68
C SER A 365 7.85 8.95 15.10
N VAL A 366 7.72 9.62 13.95
CA VAL A 366 8.78 10.35 13.26
C VAL A 366 8.30 11.79 13.06
N PRO A 367 8.87 12.78 13.76
CA PRO A 367 8.40 14.17 13.71
C PRO A 367 8.31 14.79 12.32
N ALA A 368 9.20 14.43 11.40
CA ALA A 368 9.15 14.90 10.00
C ALA A 368 7.92 14.42 9.21
N ARG A 369 7.16 13.46 9.76
CA ARG A 369 5.94 12.91 9.15
C ARG A 369 4.67 13.38 9.85
N SER A 370 4.78 14.12 10.94
CA SER A 370 3.63 14.64 11.68
C SER A 370 3.01 15.83 10.94
N CYS A 371 1.73 15.75 10.61
CA CYS A 371 0.99 16.93 10.14
C CYS A 371 0.94 17.98 11.26
N PRO A 372 1.14 19.28 10.97
CA PRO A 372 1.05 20.33 11.98
C PRO A 372 -0.28 20.26 12.77
N PRO A 373 -0.26 20.27 14.11
CA PRO A 373 -1.48 20.09 14.91
C PRO A 373 -2.59 21.10 14.61
N ALA A 374 -2.22 22.35 14.29
CA ALA A 374 -3.19 23.40 13.93
C ALA A 374 -3.96 23.05 12.65
N VAL A 375 -3.26 22.53 11.63
CA VAL A 375 -3.87 22.08 10.37
C VAL A 375 -4.81 20.90 10.62
N LEU A 376 -4.39 19.92 11.42
CA LEU A 376 -5.25 18.79 11.81
C LEU A 376 -6.49 19.22 12.59
N ARG A 377 -6.38 20.25 13.44
CA ARG A 377 -7.53 20.81 14.16
C ARG A 377 -8.52 21.47 13.21
N GLU A 378 -8.05 22.22 12.22
CA GLU A 378 -8.90 22.82 11.18
C GLU A 378 -9.61 21.75 10.34
N ILE A 379 -8.88 20.71 9.93
CA ILE A 379 -9.45 19.54 9.25
C ILE A 379 -10.52 18.88 10.10
N THR A 380 -10.23 18.63 11.38
CA THR A 380 -11.17 17.99 12.32
C THR A 380 -12.44 18.82 12.48
N ALA A 381 -12.31 20.14 12.66
CA ALA A 381 -13.44 21.05 12.77
C ALA A 381 -14.30 21.07 11.50
N ALA A 382 -13.69 21.02 10.31
CA ALA A 382 -14.42 20.97 9.05
C ALA A 382 -15.17 19.64 8.86
N LEU A 383 -14.58 18.51 9.23
CA LEU A 383 -15.25 17.20 9.19
C LEU A 383 -16.50 17.18 10.11
N VAL A 384 -16.37 17.73 11.32
CA VAL A 384 -17.51 17.89 12.24
C VAL A 384 -18.58 18.82 11.66
N ALA A 385 -18.18 19.95 11.07
CA ALA A 385 -19.09 20.90 10.45
C ALA A 385 -19.83 20.35 9.22
N ASP A 386 -19.23 19.39 8.50
CA ASP A 386 -19.86 18.65 7.39
C ASP A 386 -20.82 17.54 7.90
N GLY A 387 -20.91 17.34 9.22
CA GLY A 387 -21.88 16.45 9.87
C GLY A 387 -21.37 15.04 10.21
N HIS A 388 -20.06 14.80 10.14
CA HIS A 388 -19.47 13.51 10.51
C HIS A 388 -19.32 13.35 12.04
N ASP A 389 -19.56 12.14 12.56
CA ASP A 389 -19.05 11.74 13.90
C ASP A 389 -17.53 11.57 13.79
N VAL A 390 -16.76 12.46 14.40
CA VAL A 390 -15.30 12.42 14.36
C VAL A 390 -14.74 12.00 15.71
N ARG A 391 -13.88 10.99 15.70
CA ARG A 391 -13.18 10.48 16.87
C ARG A 391 -11.68 10.74 16.73
N VAL A 392 -11.12 11.51 17.65
CA VAL A 392 -9.67 11.77 17.67
C VAL A 392 -9.01 10.78 18.61
N THR A 393 -7.96 10.13 18.14
CA THR A 393 -7.18 9.16 18.91
C THR A 393 -5.80 9.70 19.25
N GLY A 394 -5.05 8.98 20.08
CA GLY A 394 -3.65 9.25 20.35
C GLY A 394 -2.98 8.03 20.99
N GLY A 395 -1.66 7.95 20.90
CA GLY A 395 -0.85 7.07 21.73
C GLY A 395 -0.83 7.51 23.20
N PRO A 396 -0.21 6.70 24.09
CA PRO A 396 -0.17 6.97 25.53
C PRO A 396 0.37 8.35 25.90
N ASP A 397 1.39 8.82 25.17
CA ASP A 397 2.06 10.11 25.39
C ASP A 397 1.50 11.25 24.51
N GLU A 398 0.40 11.01 23.79
CA GLU A 398 -0.16 11.94 22.81
C GLU A 398 -1.51 12.52 23.25
N ARG A 399 -1.89 12.36 24.52
CA ARG A 399 -3.19 12.80 25.06
C ARG A 399 -3.45 14.29 24.86
N GLU A 400 -2.47 15.13 25.18
CA GLU A 400 -2.60 16.59 25.01
C GLU A 400 -2.72 16.99 23.54
N LEU A 401 -1.96 16.33 22.67
CA LEU A 401 -2.04 16.52 21.22
C LEU A 401 -3.42 16.12 20.68
N ALA A 402 -3.92 14.95 21.08
CA ALA A 402 -5.23 14.45 20.68
C ALA A 402 -6.36 15.37 21.18
N ALA A 403 -6.29 15.84 22.42
CA ALA A 403 -7.26 16.80 22.97
C ALA A 403 -7.22 18.15 22.21
N PHE A 404 -6.03 18.66 21.88
CA PHE A 404 -5.89 19.89 21.10
C PHE A 404 -6.52 19.75 19.71
N VAL A 405 -6.27 18.63 19.02
CA VAL A 405 -6.81 18.37 17.67
C VAL A 405 -8.32 18.14 17.71
N ALA A 406 -8.84 17.43 18.73
CA ALA A 406 -10.27 17.22 18.93
C ALA A 406 -11.05 18.53 19.10
N GLY A 407 -10.45 19.49 19.80
CA GLY A 407 -11.12 20.75 20.14
C GLY A 407 -12.41 20.49 20.90
N ALA A 408 -13.45 21.29 20.62
CA ALA A 408 -14.76 21.15 21.27
C ALA A 408 -15.77 20.31 20.46
N GLY A 409 -15.44 19.91 19.23
CA GLY A 409 -16.40 19.35 18.28
C GLY A 409 -16.27 17.84 18.05
N ALA A 410 -15.08 17.26 18.25
CA ALA A 410 -14.84 15.83 18.04
C ALA A 410 -14.74 15.08 19.38
N THR A 411 -15.06 13.79 19.37
CA THR A 411 -14.96 12.93 20.54
C THR A 411 -13.51 12.47 20.73
N LEU A 412 -12.94 12.69 21.91
CA LEU A 412 -11.66 12.09 22.26
C LEU A 412 -11.84 10.60 22.55
N ALA A 413 -11.22 9.74 21.75
CA ALA A 413 -11.20 8.29 21.93
C ALA A 413 -9.82 7.87 22.44
N GLU A 414 -9.77 7.27 23.63
CA GLU A 414 -8.53 6.92 24.33
C GLU A 414 -8.37 5.38 24.34
N PRO A 415 -7.92 4.76 23.22
CA PRO A 415 -7.64 3.33 23.22
C PRO A 415 -6.52 3.02 24.22
N THR A 416 -6.72 1.99 25.04
CA THR A 416 -5.77 1.60 26.09
C THR A 416 -4.52 0.90 25.57
N ASP A 417 -4.61 0.28 24.39
CA ASP A 417 -3.53 -0.45 23.74
C ASP A 417 -3.73 -0.49 22.21
N LEU A 418 -2.79 -1.14 21.51
CA LEU A 418 -2.85 -1.28 20.05
C LEU A 418 -4.08 -2.08 19.58
N ALA A 419 -4.54 -3.05 20.38
CA ALA A 419 -5.73 -3.84 20.08
C ALA A 419 -7.02 -3.00 20.17
N GLY A 420 -7.11 -2.12 21.17
CA GLY A 420 -8.17 -1.14 21.32
C GLY A 420 -8.21 -0.16 20.16
N LEU A 421 -7.03 0.36 19.74
CA LEU A 421 -6.94 1.20 18.56
C LEU A 421 -7.41 0.44 17.30
N ALA A 422 -6.96 -0.80 17.13
CA ALA A 422 -7.35 -1.64 15.99
C ALA A 422 -8.87 -1.86 15.92
N ARG A 423 -9.53 -2.16 17.06
CA ARG A 423 -11.00 -2.29 17.12
C ARG A 423 -11.70 -0.99 16.74
N LEU A 424 -11.22 0.14 17.26
CA LEU A 424 -11.78 1.45 16.92
C LEU A 424 -11.63 1.75 15.42
N LEU A 425 -10.47 1.45 14.83
CA LEU A 425 -10.24 1.64 13.40
C LEU A 425 -11.12 0.71 12.56
N ALA A 426 -11.27 -0.56 12.95
CA ALA A 426 -12.06 -1.56 12.24
C ALA A 426 -13.55 -1.18 12.15
N GLY A 427 -14.06 -0.46 13.15
CA GLY A 427 -15.41 0.10 13.14
C GLY A 427 -15.55 1.43 12.42
N ALA A 428 -14.47 2.08 11.98
CA ALA A 428 -14.53 3.40 11.35
C ALA A 428 -14.91 3.30 9.86
N ALA A 429 -15.63 4.30 9.36
CA ALA A 429 -15.92 4.44 7.93
C ALA A 429 -14.67 4.85 7.14
N CYS A 430 -13.81 5.68 7.72
CA CYS A 430 -12.53 6.11 7.16
C CYS A 430 -11.62 6.66 8.25
N THR A 431 -10.31 6.61 8.03
CA THR A 431 -9.29 7.18 8.92
C THR A 431 -8.49 8.26 8.22
N VAL A 432 -8.29 9.41 8.86
CA VAL A 432 -7.37 10.48 8.44
C VAL A 432 -6.11 10.42 9.30
N VAL A 433 -4.97 10.13 8.67
CA VAL A 433 -3.73 9.85 9.40
C VAL A 433 -2.50 10.09 8.53
N ALA A 434 -1.39 10.46 9.16
CA ALA A 434 -0.11 10.58 8.47
C ALA A 434 0.54 9.21 8.17
N ASN A 435 1.69 9.18 7.48
CA ASN A 435 2.43 7.95 7.22
C ASN A 435 3.15 7.42 8.49
N THR A 436 2.38 6.74 9.34
CA THR A 436 2.75 6.17 10.64
C THR A 436 2.11 4.78 10.84
N GLY A 437 2.46 4.08 11.92
CA GLY A 437 1.95 2.75 12.27
C GLY A 437 0.41 2.62 12.22
N PRO A 438 -0.37 3.56 12.77
CA PRO A 438 -1.84 3.57 12.67
C PRO A 438 -2.41 3.55 11.25
N ALA A 439 -1.70 4.07 10.23
CA ALA A 439 -2.12 3.96 8.84
C ALA A 439 -2.06 2.50 8.35
N HIS A 440 -1.00 1.78 8.70
CA HIS A 440 -0.87 0.35 8.40
C HIS A 440 -1.83 -0.50 9.22
N LEU A 441 -2.14 -0.08 10.47
CA LEU A 441 -3.13 -0.76 11.30
C LEU A 441 -4.55 -0.61 10.73
N ALA A 442 -4.92 0.60 10.26
CA ALA A 442 -6.17 0.85 9.55
C ALA A 442 -6.27 -0.04 8.30
N ALA A 443 -5.18 -0.14 7.52
CA ALA A 443 -5.13 -1.04 6.37
C ALA A 443 -5.29 -2.52 6.77
N ALA A 444 -4.68 -2.95 7.87
CA ALA A 444 -4.77 -4.33 8.38
C ALA A 444 -6.18 -4.75 8.85
N VAL A 445 -7.04 -3.77 9.19
CA VAL A 445 -8.45 -4.01 9.52
C VAL A 445 -9.40 -3.64 8.37
N GLY A 446 -8.87 -3.28 7.19
CA GLY A 446 -9.65 -2.99 5.99
C GLY A 446 -10.36 -1.64 6.01
N THR A 447 -9.91 -0.71 6.84
CA THR A 447 -10.50 0.64 6.94
C THR A 447 -9.89 1.57 5.89
N PRO A 448 -10.71 2.31 5.12
CA PRO A 448 -10.21 3.30 4.17
C PRO A 448 -9.33 4.37 4.81
N VAL A 449 -8.34 4.87 4.08
CA VAL A 449 -7.32 5.80 4.60
C VAL A 449 -7.22 7.07 3.76
N VAL A 450 -7.49 8.23 4.36
CA VAL A 450 -6.95 9.51 3.87
C VAL A 450 -5.54 9.67 4.44
N SER A 451 -4.54 9.46 3.58
CA SER A 451 -3.14 9.43 3.94
C SER A 451 -2.49 10.81 3.77
N LEU A 452 -2.21 11.47 4.89
CA LEU A 452 -1.44 12.72 4.93
C LEU A 452 0.06 12.39 4.81
N PHE A 453 0.58 12.34 3.59
CA PHE A 453 1.83 11.64 3.33
C PHE A 453 3.02 12.59 3.17
N ALA A 454 3.91 12.62 4.16
CA ALA A 454 5.19 13.31 4.04
C ALA A 454 6.17 12.48 3.17
N PRO A 455 6.75 13.05 2.10
CA PRO A 455 7.52 12.30 1.11
C PRO A 455 8.94 11.92 1.56
N THR A 456 9.26 11.97 2.86
CA THR A 456 10.58 11.55 3.40
C THR A 456 10.93 10.10 3.06
N VAL A 457 9.95 9.29 2.71
CA VAL A 457 10.09 7.93 2.18
C VAL A 457 9.23 7.78 0.92
N PRO A 458 9.54 6.82 0.02
CA PRO A 458 8.77 6.61 -1.21
C PRO A 458 7.33 6.20 -0.93
N TYR A 459 6.37 6.83 -1.60
CA TYR A 459 4.94 6.55 -1.41
C TYR A 459 4.56 5.13 -1.82
N GLY A 460 4.99 4.65 -2.99
CA GLY A 460 4.69 3.30 -3.46
C GLY A 460 5.13 2.19 -2.51
N GLN A 461 6.15 2.45 -1.70
CA GLN A 461 6.72 1.50 -0.76
C GLN A 461 5.99 1.50 0.59
N TRP A 462 5.59 2.68 1.10
CA TRP A 462 5.08 2.89 2.46
C TRP A 462 3.64 3.39 2.55
N GLY A 463 2.93 3.52 1.43
CA GLY A 463 1.52 3.89 1.41
C GLY A 463 0.61 2.82 2.01
N PRO A 464 -0.68 3.13 2.24
CA PRO A 464 -1.69 2.14 2.59
C PRO A 464 -1.73 1.01 1.54
N TYR A 465 -1.65 -0.23 2.00
CA TYR A 465 -1.50 -1.38 1.10
C TYR A 465 -2.82 -2.15 0.96
N ARG A 466 -3.31 -2.26 -0.28
CA ARG A 466 -4.52 -3.02 -0.66
C ARG A 466 -5.77 -2.64 0.14
N VAL A 467 -5.94 -1.36 0.41
CA VAL A 467 -7.18 -0.78 0.95
C VAL A 467 -7.52 0.50 0.19
N PRO A 468 -8.81 0.87 0.08
CA PRO A 468 -9.22 2.17 -0.44
C PRO A 468 -8.48 3.31 0.27
N HIS A 469 -7.83 4.18 -0.49
CA HIS A 469 -7.11 5.31 0.09
C HIS A 469 -6.98 6.49 -0.85
N VAL A 470 -6.78 7.69 -0.28
CA VAL A 470 -6.43 8.91 -1.02
C VAL A 470 -5.20 9.51 -0.35
N ARG A 471 -4.20 9.83 -1.16
CA ARG A 471 -2.99 10.52 -0.70
C ARG A 471 -3.17 12.02 -0.81
N LEU A 472 -2.83 12.75 0.26
CA LEU A 472 -2.77 14.21 0.29
C LEU A 472 -1.39 14.68 0.76
N GLY A 473 -1.06 15.93 0.42
CA GLY A 473 0.22 16.57 0.70
C GLY A 473 1.13 16.66 -0.53
N ASP A 474 2.07 17.60 -0.46
CA ASP A 474 2.99 17.88 -1.57
C ASP A 474 4.03 16.74 -1.72
N ALA A 475 3.93 16.03 -2.85
CA ALA A 475 4.83 14.95 -3.23
C ALA A 475 6.22 15.41 -3.67
N ALA A 476 6.31 16.65 -4.14
CA ALA A 476 7.52 17.24 -4.70
C ALA A 476 8.30 18.06 -3.66
N ALA A 477 7.86 18.07 -2.39
CA ALA A 477 8.53 18.80 -1.33
C ALA A 477 10.01 18.39 -1.21
N ALA A 478 10.88 19.35 -0.89
CA ALA A 478 12.34 19.17 -0.89
C ALA A 478 12.87 18.08 0.08
N CYS A 479 12.05 17.62 1.03
CA CYS A 479 12.40 16.49 1.90
C CYS A 479 12.19 15.11 1.24
N ARG A 480 11.75 15.06 -0.02
CA ARG A 480 11.48 13.82 -0.76
C ARG A 480 12.66 12.86 -0.72
N ASP A 481 12.39 11.61 -0.32
CA ASP A 481 13.34 10.50 -0.22
C ASP A 481 14.58 10.73 0.68
N THR A 482 14.60 11.81 1.46
CA THR A 482 15.73 12.16 2.36
C THR A 482 15.79 11.30 3.62
N ARG A 483 14.68 10.65 3.99
CA ARG A 483 14.49 9.89 5.24
C ARG A 483 14.71 10.71 6.51
N ALA A 484 14.64 12.04 6.40
CA ALA A 484 14.81 12.94 7.54
C ALA A 484 13.80 12.58 8.64
N THR A 485 14.29 12.45 9.88
CA THR A 485 13.44 12.17 11.05
C THR A 485 12.89 13.45 11.69
N ARG A 486 13.60 14.57 11.49
CA ARG A 486 13.17 15.93 11.78
C ARG A 486 13.00 16.68 10.47
N CYS A 487 11.96 17.51 10.36
CA CYS A 487 11.67 18.21 9.11
C CYS A 487 12.85 19.12 8.73
N PRO A 488 13.49 18.94 7.56
CA PRO A 488 14.62 19.76 7.14
C PRO A 488 14.18 21.06 6.45
N VAL A 489 12.87 21.27 6.26
CA VAL A 489 12.31 22.39 5.51
C VAL A 489 11.44 23.25 6.43
N ALA A 490 11.71 24.55 6.46
CA ALA A 490 10.95 25.49 7.28
C ALA A 490 9.45 25.47 6.93
N GLY A 491 8.59 25.47 7.95
CA GLY A 491 7.12 25.53 7.77
C GLY A 491 6.45 24.21 7.39
N HIS A 492 7.18 23.09 7.32
CA HIS A 492 6.62 21.77 7.03
C HIS A 492 5.73 21.74 5.75
N PRO A 493 6.22 22.27 4.62
CA PRO A 493 5.38 22.60 3.44
C PRO A 493 4.68 21.39 2.81
N CYS A 494 5.20 20.18 3.04
CA CYS A 494 4.59 18.96 2.54
C CYS A 494 3.19 18.68 3.11
N LEU A 495 2.93 19.04 4.37
CA LEU A 495 1.65 18.77 5.04
C LEU A 495 0.94 20.04 5.53
N SER A 496 1.64 21.17 5.67
CA SER A 496 1.03 22.42 6.13
C SER A 496 0.10 23.07 5.11
N THR A 497 0.20 22.66 3.85
CA THR A 497 -0.61 23.15 2.73
C THR A 497 -1.90 22.35 2.52
N VAL A 498 -2.06 21.20 3.20
CA VAL A 498 -3.26 20.37 3.08
C VAL A 498 -4.45 21.12 3.66
N THR A 499 -5.49 21.27 2.85
CA THR A 499 -6.69 22.03 3.22
C THR A 499 -7.81 21.12 3.75
N PRO A 500 -8.72 21.63 4.59
CA PRO A 500 -9.90 20.89 5.01
C PRO A 500 -10.80 20.44 3.83
N ALA A 501 -10.87 21.24 2.76
CA ALA A 501 -11.66 20.93 1.58
C ALA A 501 -11.13 19.70 0.82
N GLU A 502 -9.80 19.55 0.72
CA GLU A 502 -9.18 18.36 0.11
C GLU A 502 -9.45 17.10 0.94
N VAL A 503 -9.37 17.20 2.27
CA VAL A 503 -9.67 16.07 3.16
C VAL A 503 -11.14 15.67 3.06
N LEU A 504 -12.06 16.65 3.06
CA LEU A 504 -13.48 16.38 2.84
C LEU A 504 -13.71 15.66 1.51
N ALA A 505 -13.17 16.18 0.40
CA ALA A 505 -13.29 15.54 -0.91
C ALA A 505 -12.72 14.10 -0.93
N ALA A 506 -11.59 13.87 -0.26
CA ALA A 506 -11.02 12.54 -0.09
C ALA A 506 -11.96 11.60 0.69
N VAL A 507 -12.56 12.07 1.78
CA VAL A 507 -13.56 11.31 2.55
C VAL A 507 -14.78 10.99 1.68
N ARG A 508 -15.34 11.94 0.92
CA ARG A 508 -16.49 11.68 0.02
C ARG A 508 -16.17 10.64 -1.05
N THR A 509 -14.91 10.57 -1.48
CA THR A 509 -14.43 9.60 -2.47
C THR A 509 -14.35 8.19 -1.88
N LEU A 510 -13.87 8.05 -0.65
CA LEU A 510 -13.67 6.75 0.01
C LEU A 510 -14.91 6.22 0.72
N VAL A 511 -15.77 7.12 1.19
CA VAL A 511 -17.02 6.80 1.88
C VAL A 511 -18.15 7.21 0.95
N PRO A 512 -18.68 6.30 0.11
CA PRO A 512 -19.77 6.64 -0.78
C PRO A 512 -20.97 7.15 0.03
N TYR A 513 -21.46 8.34 -0.33
CA TYR A 513 -22.55 9.02 0.35
C TYR A 513 -23.79 8.12 0.51
N ARG A 514 -24.37 8.11 1.72
CA ARG A 514 -25.61 7.40 2.07
C ARG A 514 -26.80 7.67 1.13
N HIS A 515 -26.85 8.82 0.45
CA HIS A 515 -28.01 9.21 -0.36
C HIS A 515 -28.31 8.31 -1.58
N ILE A 516 -27.41 7.41 -1.98
CA ILE A 516 -27.69 6.50 -3.11
C ILE A 516 -28.41 5.21 -2.67
N ARG A 517 -28.37 4.83 -1.38
CA ARG A 517 -29.08 3.61 -0.90
C ARG A 517 -30.54 3.87 -0.49
N GLU A 518 -30.90 5.10 -0.14
CA GLU A 518 -32.29 5.47 0.19
C GLU A 518 -33.14 5.84 -1.03
N MET A 519 -32.55 5.99 -2.22
CA MET A 519 -33.29 6.15 -3.48
C MET A 519 -33.44 4.84 -4.28
N ALA A 520 -32.84 3.75 -3.80
CA ALA A 520 -32.87 2.42 -4.42
C ALA A 520 -33.57 1.36 -3.55
N ALA A 521 -34.22 1.79 -2.47
CA ALA A 521 -35.19 1.03 -1.68
C ALA A 521 -36.55 1.72 -1.79
#